data_AF-A0AAV4ZSV9-F1
#
_entry.id   AF-A0AAV4ZSV9-F1
#
_cell.length_a   1.000
_cell.length_b   1.000
_cell.length_c   1.000
_cell.angle_alpha   90.00
_cell.angle_beta   90.00
_cell.angle_gamma   90.00
#
_symmetry.space_group_name_H-M   'P 1'
#
loop_
_entity.id
_entity.type
_entity.pdbx_description
1 polymer ?
#
loop_
_entity_poly.entity_id
_entity_poly.type
_entity_poly.pdbx_seq_one_letter_code
_entity_poly.pdbx_strand_id
1 'polypeptide(L)'
;MQAVVDGVDDGSRSVAPRRLRPVGIKRVPMKRAFAGAYLDQGRRPRRKLKTVSEVSRYLLQQSLLDLGGPLNGPSPEGDEKIAKMMAAEVAAALVRPGSNSVHWYSDAIERAIAIASVLHPEIGSDAAARAVPEGRFRTADEARIVFFAATAITSQNVVVRDNIRYALEQYRHFLRHGCFLPKGYGAKAASVRGNLDRFNQMLAIFDGDVAALGGFLDTEFTMKELREAGKRNGIVIGGKELADEAVYGSMVFGPKIGGGFYQNLRGNLKPLTVDLWFSRTWGRYTGTLLRGEVTVKQVDRLAGALRGLSEAVVDRMREDGIEFEPDALSALDPAELLDLCRNLARFWERMRKAMAREGETNDNLSAYKSKLEWPGAAEAIKQALGDPVDVPSSGGTRKWMRSVVERALGILESNGIAMNAAELQATLWFPEKDLWGLLSNRPVLDRTDSYDDALYAVARREGHAHEAIEDRLLAMGAHGFVGRWDPEAFGPGEPRSAEGDGAGPAAALERPEREGSDEYVIDPDADLDDVPGMQEPASAPSFSPH
;
A
#
# COMPACT_ATOMS: atom_id res chain seq x y z
N MET A 1 -5.14 -59.53 -58.46
CA MET A 1 -6.21 -58.52 -58.58
C MET A 1 -6.32 -57.82 -57.24
N GLN A 2 -5.90 -56.56 -57.20
CA GLN A 2 -5.96 -55.67 -56.04
C GLN A 2 -7.39 -55.51 -55.50
N ALA A 3 -7.54 -55.46 -54.17
CA ALA A 3 -8.29 -54.41 -53.49
C ALA A 3 -8.15 -54.52 -51.95
N VAL A 4 -7.48 -53.51 -51.39
CA VAL A 4 -7.81 -52.77 -50.16
C VAL A 4 -8.12 -53.57 -48.88
N VAL A 5 -7.12 -53.67 -48.01
CA VAL A 5 -7.29 -53.61 -46.55
C VAL A 5 -6.14 -52.76 -46.01
N ASP A 6 -6.37 -51.46 -45.82
CA ASP A 6 -5.46 -50.60 -45.08
C ASP A 6 -5.86 -50.62 -43.59
N GLY A 7 -4.86 -50.89 -42.76
CA GLY A 7 -4.99 -51.06 -41.32
C GLY A 7 -5.33 -49.78 -40.58
N VAL A 8 -6.23 -49.92 -39.61
CA VAL A 8 -6.41 -48.97 -38.51
C VAL A 8 -5.36 -49.33 -37.45
N ASP A 9 -4.31 -48.52 -37.33
CA ASP A 9 -3.41 -48.54 -36.18
C ASP A 9 -3.79 -47.38 -35.24
N ASP A 10 -4.28 -47.76 -34.06
CA ASP A 10 -4.69 -46.90 -32.97
C ASP A 10 -3.45 -46.31 -32.27
N GLY A 11 -2.93 -45.23 -32.86
CA GLY A 11 -1.84 -44.45 -32.29
C GLY A 11 -2.33 -43.37 -31.34
N SER A 12 -2.73 -43.76 -30.13
CA SER A 12 -2.92 -42.85 -28.99
C SER A 12 -1.62 -42.12 -28.62
N ARG A 13 -1.33 -41.02 -29.33
CA ARG A 13 -0.22 -40.12 -28.96
C ARG A 13 -0.65 -39.28 -27.76
N SER A 14 -0.32 -39.80 -26.58
CA SER A 14 -0.08 -39.02 -25.36
C SER A 14 0.79 -37.81 -25.70
N VAL A 15 0.18 -36.61 -25.72
CA VAL A 15 0.91 -35.35 -25.82
C VAL A 15 1.52 -35.09 -24.44
N ALA A 16 2.72 -35.60 -24.22
CA ALA A 16 3.52 -35.20 -23.07
C ALA A 16 3.66 -33.67 -23.05
N PRO A 17 3.54 -33.00 -21.88
CA PRO A 17 3.71 -31.56 -21.80
C PRO A 17 5.10 -31.20 -22.30
N ARG A 18 5.15 -30.34 -23.34
CA ARG A 18 6.41 -29.76 -23.84
C ARG A 18 7.12 -29.11 -22.66
N ARG A 19 8.24 -29.70 -22.21
CA ARG A 19 9.18 -29.02 -21.31
C ARG A 19 9.57 -27.71 -21.98
N LEU A 20 9.11 -26.59 -21.41
CA LEU A 20 9.47 -25.25 -21.85
C LEU A 20 11.01 -25.15 -21.79
N ARG A 21 11.65 -24.77 -22.90
CA ARG A 21 13.10 -24.53 -22.89
C ARG A 21 13.40 -23.44 -21.86
N PRO A 22 14.48 -23.56 -21.07
CA PRO A 22 14.88 -22.51 -20.13
C PRO A 22 14.95 -21.16 -20.85
N VAL A 23 14.10 -20.22 -20.43
CA VAL A 23 14.12 -18.86 -20.97
C VAL A 23 15.25 -18.13 -20.26
N GLY A 24 16.34 -17.85 -20.98
CA GLY A 24 17.48 -17.16 -20.39
C GLY A 24 17.12 -15.74 -19.93
N ILE A 25 17.31 -15.44 -18.65
CA ILE A 25 17.05 -14.12 -18.04
C ILE A 25 18.07 -13.04 -18.49
N LYS A 26 19.17 -13.45 -19.15
CA LYS A 26 20.27 -12.54 -19.56
C LYS A 26 19.87 -11.44 -20.55
N ARG A 27 18.75 -11.56 -21.26
CA ARG A 27 18.29 -10.54 -22.22
C ARG A 27 17.08 -9.79 -21.65
N VAL A 28 17.33 -8.56 -21.19
CA VAL A 28 16.28 -7.64 -20.76
C VAL A 28 15.38 -7.26 -21.96
N PRO A 29 14.07 -7.55 -21.93
CA PRO A 29 13.19 -7.31 -23.07
C PRO A 29 12.86 -5.83 -23.29
N MET A 30 12.87 -5.01 -22.24
CA MET A 30 12.59 -3.57 -22.30
C MET A 30 13.75 -2.79 -21.67
N LYS A 31 14.76 -2.45 -22.49
CA LYS A 31 16.03 -1.88 -22.03
C LYS A 31 15.89 -0.48 -21.45
N ARG A 32 14.93 0.31 -21.93
CA ARG A 32 14.70 1.69 -21.48
C ARG A 32 13.84 1.75 -20.24
N ALA A 33 12.86 0.85 -20.14
CA ALA A 33 12.03 0.69 -18.97
C ALA A 33 12.82 0.11 -17.79
N PHE A 34 13.84 -0.72 -18.04
CA PHE A 34 14.65 -1.39 -17.02
C PHE A 34 15.20 -0.47 -15.93
N ALA A 35 14.84 -0.74 -14.66
CA ALA A 35 15.31 0.04 -13.51
C ALA A 35 16.85 0.03 -13.39
N GLY A 36 17.50 -1.11 -13.70
CA GLY A 36 18.95 -1.23 -13.71
C GLY A 36 19.67 -0.38 -14.77
N ALA A 37 18.96 0.08 -15.82
CA ALA A 37 19.55 1.06 -16.74
C ALA A 37 19.92 2.36 -16.02
N TYR A 38 19.17 2.74 -14.98
CA TYR A 38 19.41 3.95 -14.20
C TYR A 38 20.29 3.66 -13.00
N LEU A 39 19.92 2.64 -12.23
CA LEU A 39 20.54 2.36 -10.94
C LEU A 39 21.94 1.75 -11.10
N ASP A 40 22.14 0.92 -12.13
CA ASP A 40 23.41 0.20 -12.33
C ASP A 40 24.23 0.78 -13.48
N GLN A 41 23.57 1.21 -14.57
CA GLN A 41 24.24 1.63 -15.80
C GLN A 41 24.34 3.17 -15.95
N GLY A 42 23.93 3.92 -14.94
CA GLY A 42 24.12 5.38 -14.89
C GLY A 42 23.27 6.19 -15.87
N ARG A 43 22.22 5.63 -16.48
CA ARG A 43 21.32 6.38 -17.35
C ARG A 43 20.63 7.50 -16.58
N ARG A 44 20.58 8.71 -17.16
CA ARG A 44 19.90 9.86 -16.55
C ARG A 44 19.09 10.64 -17.60
N PRO A 45 18.00 11.33 -17.20
CA PRO A 45 17.30 12.26 -18.07
C PRO A 45 18.20 13.45 -18.42
N ARG A 46 17.96 14.08 -19.59
CA ARG A 46 18.72 15.28 -20.01
C ARG A 46 18.53 16.49 -19.10
N ARG A 47 17.36 16.58 -18.45
CA ARG A 47 17.01 17.64 -17.50
C ARG A 47 16.63 17.04 -16.15
N LYS A 48 16.82 17.81 -15.08
CA LYS A 48 16.35 17.43 -13.74
C LYS A 48 14.82 17.36 -13.74
N LEU A 49 14.28 16.29 -13.14
CA LEU A 49 12.85 16.12 -12.91
C LEU A 49 12.59 16.48 -11.44
N LYS A 50 11.65 17.38 -11.19
CA LYS A 50 11.37 17.94 -9.86
C LYS A 50 10.09 17.39 -9.25
N THR A 51 9.20 16.84 -10.07
CA THR A 51 7.86 16.38 -9.64
C THR A 51 7.63 14.92 -9.98
N VAL A 52 6.74 14.27 -9.21
CA VAL A 52 6.28 12.89 -9.48
C VAL A 52 5.71 12.78 -10.89
N SER A 53 4.96 13.79 -11.37
CA SER A 53 4.42 13.79 -12.73
C SER A 53 5.49 13.85 -13.81
N GLU A 54 6.58 14.59 -13.60
CA GLU A 54 7.68 14.63 -14.56
C GLU A 54 8.43 13.30 -14.62
N VAL A 55 8.65 12.65 -13.47
CA VAL A 55 9.21 11.29 -13.40
C VAL A 55 8.27 10.30 -14.11
N SER A 56 6.97 10.38 -13.84
CA SER A 56 5.95 9.53 -14.44
C SER A 56 5.94 9.66 -15.97
N ARG A 57 5.89 10.88 -16.50
CA ARG A 57 5.92 11.14 -17.95
C ARG A 57 7.21 10.65 -18.58
N TYR A 58 8.35 10.88 -17.93
CA TYR A 58 9.64 10.41 -18.41
C TYR A 58 9.68 8.89 -18.52
N LEU A 59 9.36 8.18 -17.43
CA LEU A 59 9.36 6.72 -17.40
C LEU A 59 8.35 6.14 -18.39
N LEU A 60 7.14 6.71 -18.47
CA LEU A 60 6.13 6.33 -19.45
C LEU A 60 6.66 6.43 -20.89
N GLN A 61 7.31 7.55 -21.23
CA GLN A 61 7.93 7.72 -22.55
C GLN A 61 8.99 6.64 -22.82
N GLN A 62 9.78 6.27 -21.82
CA GLN A 62 10.79 5.21 -21.96
C GLN A 62 10.16 3.84 -22.20
N SER A 63 9.07 3.52 -21.49
CA SER A 63 8.29 2.31 -21.69
C SER A 63 7.69 2.24 -23.10
N LEU A 64 7.06 3.33 -23.56
CA LEU A 64 6.44 3.39 -24.88
C LEU A 64 7.48 3.27 -26.02
N LEU A 65 8.70 3.78 -25.83
CA LEU A 65 9.79 3.59 -26.79
C LEU A 65 10.25 2.11 -26.90
N ASP A 66 10.15 1.32 -25.83
CA ASP A 66 10.44 -0.11 -25.87
C ASP A 66 9.26 -0.94 -26.41
N LEU A 67 8.04 -0.51 -26.13
CA LEU A 67 6.82 -1.27 -26.45
C LEU A 67 6.24 -0.96 -27.84
N GLY A 68 6.43 0.26 -28.35
CA GLY A 68 5.74 0.77 -29.54
C GLY A 68 4.29 1.23 -29.28
N GLY A 69 3.76 1.02 -28.08
CA GLY A 69 2.41 1.39 -27.64
C GLY A 69 2.10 0.77 -26.27
N PRO A 70 1.05 1.23 -25.57
CA PRO A 70 0.67 0.67 -24.28
C PRO A 70 0.07 -0.74 -24.42
N LEU A 71 0.31 -1.58 -23.41
CA LEU A 71 -0.34 -2.89 -23.24
C LEU A 71 -1.55 -2.71 -22.31
N ASN A 72 -2.73 -2.55 -22.91
CA ASN A 72 -3.97 -2.22 -22.17
C ASN A 72 -4.75 -3.44 -21.65
N GLY A 73 -4.29 -4.65 -21.94
CA GLY A 73 -4.95 -5.88 -21.49
C GLY A 73 -4.16 -7.16 -21.79
N PRO A 74 -4.68 -8.31 -21.35
CA PRO A 74 -4.01 -9.60 -21.49
C PRO A 74 -3.77 -9.99 -22.95
N SER A 75 -2.58 -10.48 -23.24
CA SER A 75 -2.24 -11.10 -24.53
C SER A 75 -1.05 -12.05 -24.38
N PRO A 76 -0.98 -13.19 -25.08
CA PRO A 76 0.13 -14.13 -24.92
C PRO A 76 1.51 -13.49 -25.09
N GLU A 77 1.68 -12.64 -26.11
CA GLU A 77 2.95 -11.98 -26.41
C GLU A 77 3.29 -10.86 -25.42
N GLY A 78 2.28 -10.06 -25.03
CA GLY A 78 2.43 -8.98 -24.06
C GLY A 78 2.75 -9.52 -22.67
N ASP A 79 1.99 -10.51 -22.21
CA ASP A 79 2.11 -11.15 -20.90
C ASP A 79 3.48 -11.82 -20.75
N GLU A 80 3.92 -12.54 -21.78
CA GLU A 80 5.24 -13.17 -21.80
C GLU A 80 6.37 -12.11 -21.78
N LYS A 81 6.18 -10.97 -22.46
CA LYS A 81 7.16 -9.87 -22.44
C LYS A 81 7.24 -9.23 -21.05
N ILE A 82 6.10 -8.96 -20.41
CA ILE A 82 6.05 -8.39 -19.06
C ILE A 82 6.64 -9.37 -18.05
N ALA A 83 6.28 -10.65 -18.10
CA ALA A 83 6.80 -11.67 -17.20
C ALA A 83 8.33 -11.84 -17.32
N LYS A 84 8.87 -11.84 -18.55
CA LYS A 84 10.33 -11.83 -18.78
C LYS A 84 11.00 -10.59 -18.24
N MET A 85 10.36 -9.43 -18.37
CA MET A 85 10.88 -8.18 -17.82
C MET A 85 10.96 -8.24 -16.30
N MET A 86 9.87 -8.69 -15.68
CA MET A 86 9.76 -8.84 -14.23
C MET A 86 10.83 -9.80 -13.71
N ALA A 87 11.00 -10.97 -14.33
CA ALA A 87 12.04 -11.93 -13.97
C ALA A 87 13.46 -11.36 -14.15
N ALA A 88 13.70 -10.54 -15.19
CA ALA A 88 14.98 -9.88 -15.41
C ALA A 88 15.29 -8.82 -14.37
N GLU A 89 14.30 -8.03 -13.93
CA GLU A 89 14.50 -7.07 -12.83
C GLU A 89 14.69 -7.76 -11.49
N VAL A 90 13.94 -8.83 -11.22
CA VAL A 90 14.19 -9.65 -10.03
C VAL A 90 15.62 -10.16 -10.02
N ALA A 91 16.06 -10.87 -11.07
CA ALA A 91 17.41 -11.43 -11.12
C ALA A 91 18.51 -10.35 -11.01
N ALA A 92 18.29 -9.17 -11.61
CA ALA A 92 19.22 -8.06 -11.49
C ALA A 92 19.24 -7.46 -10.08
N ALA A 93 18.09 -7.35 -9.41
CA ALA A 93 18.00 -6.88 -8.04
C ALA A 93 18.79 -7.83 -7.11
N LEU A 94 18.57 -9.14 -7.22
CA LEU A 94 19.20 -10.15 -6.36
C LEU A 94 20.74 -10.11 -6.34
N VAL A 95 21.38 -9.64 -7.39
CA VAL A 95 22.86 -9.59 -7.48
C VAL A 95 23.44 -8.23 -7.08
N ARG A 96 22.61 -7.25 -6.71
CA ARG A 96 23.11 -5.94 -6.27
C ARG A 96 23.74 -6.04 -4.88
N PRO A 97 24.86 -5.33 -4.64
CA PRO A 97 25.40 -5.20 -3.29
C PRO A 97 24.33 -4.67 -2.32
N GLY A 98 24.11 -5.39 -1.22
CA GLY A 98 23.07 -5.06 -0.23
C GLY A 98 21.67 -5.60 -0.54
N SER A 99 21.45 -6.25 -1.69
CA SER A 99 20.18 -6.91 -2.01
C SER A 99 20.15 -8.34 -1.49
N ASN A 100 19.45 -8.55 -0.37
CA ASN A 100 19.27 -9.88 0.22
C ASN A 100 17.81 -10.40 0.05
N SER A 101 17.12 -10.04 -1.04
CA SER A 101 15.64 -10.11 -1.10
C SER A 101 14.99 -11.48 -1.33
N VAL A 102 15.71 -12.56 -1.65
CA VAL A 102 15.08 -13.88 -1.95
C VAL A 102 14.44 -14.52 -0.71
N HIS A 103 15.04 -14.36 0.47
CA HIS A 103 14.53 -14.94 1.73
C HIS A 103 14.22 -13.89 2.80
N TRP A 104 14.56 -12.63 2.53
CA TRP A 104 14.42 -11.55 3.50
C TRP A 104 13.00 -11.33 3.96
N TYR A 105 11.97 -11.54 3.14
CA TYR A 105 10.61 -11.23 3.60
C TYR A 105 10.18 -12.17 4.75
N SER A 106 10.41 -13.48 4.60
CA SER A 106 10.17 -14.49 5.65
C SER A 106 11.10 -14.28 6.84
N ASP A 107 12.40 -14.16 6.60
CA ASP A 107 13.38 -13.99 7.68
C ASP A 107 13.17 -12.66 8.42
N ALA A 108 12.80 -11.57 7.73
CA ALA A 108 12.53 -10.27 8.36
C ALA A 108 11.26 -10.28 9.18
N ILE A 109 10.22 -11.02 8.78
CA ILE A 109 9.04 -11.23 9.61
C ILE A 109 9.41 -12.02 10.86
N GLU A 110 10.19 -13.10 10.74
CA GLU A 110 10.65 -13.89 11.89
C GLU A 110 11.50 -13.04 12.85
N ARG A 111 12.44 -12.25 12.33
CA ARG A 111 13.22 -11.30 13.13
C ARG A 111 12.34 -10.21 13.75
N ALA A 112 11.36 -9.69 13.02
CA ALA A 112 10.40 -8.72 13.53
C ALA A 112 9.58 -9.31 14.69
N ILE A 113 9.09 -10.55 14.58
CA ILE A 113 8.41 -11.25 15.68
C ILE A 113 9.35 -11.41 16.87
N ALA A 114 10.58 -11.84 16.63
CA ALA A 114 11.57 -12.01 17.69
C ALA A 114 11.82 -10.72 18.46
N ILE A 115 12.08 -9.61 17.75
CA ILE A 115 12.32 -8.30 18.36
C ILE A 115 11.03 -7.75 19.01
N ALA A 116 9.87 -7.90 18.37
CA ALA A 116 8.59 -7.52 18.96
C ALA A 116 8.33 -8.28 20.26
N SER A 117 8.75 -9.54 20.36
CA SER A 117 8.63 -10.32 21.59
C SER A 117 9.62 -9.94 22.71
N VAL A 118 10.60 -9.08 22.43
CA VAL A 118 11.37 -8.39 23.48
C VAL A 118 10.51 -7.30 24.13
N LEU A 119 9.75 -6.55 23.32
CA LEU A 119 8.84 -5.49 23.79
C LEU A 119 7.56 -6.06 24.43
N HIS A 120 7.07 -7.17 23.86
CA HIS A 120 5.77 -7.76 24.11
C HIS A 120 5.90 -9.30 24.15
N PRO A 121 6.33 -9.88 25.29
CA PRO A 121 6.67 -11.31 25.40
C PRO A 121 5.57 -12.26 24.93
N GLU A 122 4.30 -11.87 25.06
CA GLU A 122 3.13 -12.61 24.60
C GLU A 122 3.12 -12.90 23.10
N ILE A 123 3.75 -12.06 22.27
CA ILE A 123 3.89 -12.29 20.82
C ILE A 123 4.77 -13.52 20.54
N GLY A 124 5.66 -13.86 21.47
CA GLY A 124 6.68 -14.88 21.28
C GLY A 124 6.49 -16.15 22.11
N SER A 125 5.50 -16.23 23.00
CA SER A 125 5.33 -17.34 23.92
C SER A 125 3.89 -17.49 24.40
N ASP A 126 3.33 -18.69 24.28
CA ASP A 126 2.00 -19.04 24.81
C ASP A 126 1.90 -18.85 26.33
N ALA A 127 3.00 -19.10 27.05
CA ALA A 127 3.04 -18.90 28.50
C ALA A 127 2.92 -17.41 28.84
N ALA A 128 3.60 -16.54 28.10
CA ALA A 128 3.49 -15.10 28.27
C ALA A 128 2.12 -14.58 27.80
N ALA A 129 1.56 -15.14 26.72
CA ALA A 129 0.21 -14.80 26.25
C ALA A 129 -0.86 -15.05 27.32
N ARG A 130 -0.84 -16.23 27.96
CA ARG A 130 -1.75 -16.55 29.06
C ARG A 130 -1.55 -15.69 30.31
N ALA A 131 -0.37 -15.07 30.46
CA ALA A 131 -0.08 -14.17 31.57
C ALA A 131 -0.59 -12.74 31.34
N VAL A 132 -1.06 -12.41 30.13
CA VAL A 132 -1.66 -11.10 29.85
C VAL A 132 -2.96 -10.97 30.68
N PRO A 133 -3.15 -9.83 31.39
CA PRO A 133 -4.35 -9.60 32.19
C PRO A 133 -5.66 -9.79 31.41
N GLU A 134 -6.75 -10.03 32.14
CA GLU A 134 -8.10 -10.22 31.58
C GLU A 134 -8.22 -11.40 30.59
N GLY A 135 -7.21 -12.29 30.55
CA GLY A 135 -7.21 -13.43 29.63
C GLY A 135 -7.23 -13.03 28.16
N ARG A 136 -6.64 -11.86 27.83
CA ARG A 136 -6.68 -11.27 26.47
C ARG A 136 -6.23 -12.23 25.38
N PHE A 137 -5.25 -13.09 25.68
CA PHE A 137 -4.72 -14.08 24.76
C PHE A 137 -4.55 -15.43 25.44
N ARG A 138 -4.83 -16.50 24.69
CA ARG A 138 -4.60 -17.89 25.11
C ARG A 138 -3.29 -18.44 24.53
N THR A 139 -2.87 -17.90 23.39
CA THR A 139 -1.70 -18.32 22.62
C THR A 139 -0.94 -17.13 22.07
N ALA A 140 0.33 -17.34 21.70
CA ALA A 140 1.12 -16.33 21.02
C ALA A 140 0.59 -15.98 19.62
N ASP A 141 -0.13 -16.91 18.97
CA ASP A 141 -0.76 -16.64 17.68
C ASP A 141 -1.90 -15.61 17.79
N GLU A 142 -2.71 -15.66 18.86
CA GLU A 142 -3.73 -14.63 19.12
C GLU A 142 -3.11 -13.24 19.31
N ALA A 143 -2.00 -13.15 20.03
CA ALA A 143 -1.24 -11.91 20.16
C ALA A 143 -0.72 -11.41 18.79
N ARG A 144 -0.22 -12.33 17.94
CA ARG A 144 0.25 -12.01 16.58
C ARG A 144 -0.88 -11.57 15.65
N ILE A 145 -2.07 -12.16 15.74
CA ILE A 145 -3.26 -11.73 14.97
C ILE A 145 -3.51 -10.24 15.19
N VAL A 146 -3.55 -9.82 16.46
CA VAL A 146 -3.80 -8.42 16.82
C VAL A 146 -2.63 -7.53 16.40
N PHE A 147 -1.40 -7.92 16.70
CA PHE A 147 -0.21 -7.12 16.35
C PHE A 147 -0.08 -6.91 14.83
N PHE A 148 -0.30 -7.96 14.04
CA PHE A 148 -0.23 -7.87 12.58
C PHE A 148 -1.43 -7.17 11.95
N ALA A 149 -2.63 -7.27 12.54
CA ALA A 149 -3.76 -6.45 12.13
C ALA A 149 -3.45 -4.95 12.34
N ALA A 150 -2.92 -4.56 13.50
CA ALA A 150 -2.51 -3.18 13.78
C ALA A 150 -1.44 -2.70 12.79
N THR A 151 -0.41 -3.52 12.56
CA THR A 151 0.69 -3.23 11.60
C THR A 151 0.15 -3.04 10.19
N ALA A 152 -0.69 -3.97 9.72
CA ALA A 152 -1.26 -3.92 8.38
C ALA A 152 -2.16 -2.69 8.20
N ILE A 153 -3.10 -2.46 9.11
CA ILE A 153 -4.09 -1.38 9.02
C ILE A 153 -3.43 0.00 9.01
N THR A 154 -2.39 0.19 9.82
CA THR A 154 -1.67 1.48 9.94
C THR A 154 -0.64 1.71 8.83
N SER A 155 -0.45 0.78 7.88
CA SER A 155 0.64 0.83 6.87
C SER A 155 0.36 1.71 5.67
N GLN A 156 -0.85 2.26 5.58
CA GLN A 156 -1.29 2.91 4.36
C GLN A 156 -0.65 4.30 4.17
N ASN A 157 0.28 4.41 3.22
CA ASN A 157 1.01 5.64 2.87
C ASN A 157 1.79 6.23 4.05
N VAL A 158 2.42 5.35 4.83
CA VAL A 158 3.22 5.68 6.01
C VAL A 158 4.58 5.00 5.88
N VAL A 159 5.65 5.68 6.31
CA VAL A 159 6.99 5.08 6.35
C VAL A 159 7.09 4.03 7.46
N VAL A 160 7.94 3.01 7.29
CA VAL A 160 7.99 1.84 8.19
C VAL A 160 8.15 2.21 9.67
N ARG A 161 9.03 3.19 9.99
CA ARG A 161 9.24 3.66 11.38
C ARG A 161 7.96 4.20 12.02
N ASP A 162 7.25 5.05 11.31
CA ASP A 162 5.99 5.62 11.78
C ASP A 162 4.91 4.55 11.90
N ASN A 163 4.87 3.62 10.93
CA ASN A 163 3.94 2.50 10.99
C ASN A 163 4.13 1.68 12.26
N ILE A 164 5.36 1.26 12.59
CA ILE A 164 5.64 0.49 13.82
C ILE A 164 5.20 1.26 15.07
N ARG A 165 5.45 2.57 15.12
CA ARG A 165 4.98 3.41 16.23
C ARG A 165 3.46 3.38 16.36
N TYR A 166 2.73 3.53 15.26
CA TYR A 166 1.27 3.48 15.25
C TYR A 166 0.74 2.09 15.59
N ALA A 167 1.36 1.03 15.06
CA ALA A 167 1.00 -0.35 15.33
C ALA A 167 1.17 -0.70 16.81
N LEU A 168 2.28 -0.28 17.43
CA LEU A 168 2.51 -0.47 18.86
C LEU A 168 1.54 0.34 19.73
N GLU A 169 1.18 1.57 19.34
CA GLU A 169 0.14 2.34 20.03
C GLU A 169 -1.19 1.57 20.05
N GLN A 170 -1.60 1.03 18.89
CA GLN A 170 -2.84 0.26 18.75
C GLN A 170 -2.78 -1.07 19.49
N TYR A 171 -1.68 -1.81 19.39
CA TYR A 171 -1.48 -3.07 20.08
C TYR A 171 -1.49 -2.88 21.61
N ARG A 172 -0.80 -1.87 22.13
CA ARG A 172 -0.80 -1.54 23.56
C ARG A 172 -2.16 -1.07 24.06
N HIS A 173 -2.91 -0.36 23.23
CA HIS A 173 -4.30 -0.01 23.53
C HIS A 173 -5.17 -1.27 23.61
N PHE A 174 -5.01 -2.20 22.68
CA PHE A 174 -5.71 -3.48 22.69
C PHE A 174 -5.42 -4.28 23.96
N LEU A 175 -4.16 -4.35 24.40
CA LEU A 175 -3.80 -5.03 25.66
C LEU A 175 -4.58 -4.49 26.86
N ARG A 176 -4.82 -3.18 26.91
CA ARG A 176 -5.52 -2.51 28.03
C ARG A 176 -7.04 -2.53 27.92
N HIS A 177 -7.58 -2.47 26.70
CA HIS A 177 -9.01 -2.20 26.49
C HIS A 177 -9.73 -3.28 25.68
N GLY A 178 -9.01 -4.22 25.06
CA GLY A 178 -9.60 -5.29 24.25
C GLY A 178 -10.03 -4.88 22.85
N CYS A 179 -9.71 -3.65 22.47
CA CYS A 179 -10.06 -3.08 21.18
C CYS A 179 -8.98 -2.12 20.72
N PHE A 180 -8.92 -1.86 19.42
CA PHE A 180 -8.11 -0.79 18.86
C PHE A 180 -8.71 0.56 19.16
N LEU A 181 -7.86 1.59 19.23
CA LEU A 181 -8.25 2.99 19.31
C LEU A 181 -8.50 3.51 17.89
N PRO A 182 -9.74 3.84 17.48
CA PRO A 182 -10.04 4.24 16.10
C PRO A 182 -9.52 5.65 15.75
N LYS A 183 -8.21 5.75 15.63
CA LYS A 183 -7.46 6.98 15.38
C LYS A 183 -6.96 7.01 13.94
N GLY A 184 -6.97 8.20 13.35
CA GLY A 184 -6.44 8.41 12.02
C GLY A 184 -4.93 8.64 12.02
N TYR A 185 -4.23 8.03 11.06
CA TYR A 185 -2.78 8.17 10.88
C TYR A 185 -2.40 8.52 9.44
N GLY A 186 -1.39 9.38 9.28
CA GLY A 186 -0.81 9.74 7.98
C GLY A 186 -1.80 10.35 6.98
N ALA A 187 -1.42 10.36 5.70
CA ALA A 187 -2.26 10.93 4.63
C ALA A 187 -3.56 10.16 4.38
N LYS A 188 -3.70 8.94 4.92
CA LYS A 188 -4.89 8.09 4.76
C LYS A 188 -5.64 7.88 6.07
N ALA A 189 -5.58 8.89 6.96
CA ALA A 189 -6.13 8.87 8.31
C ALA A 189 -7.56 8.32 8.40
N ALA A 190 -8.49 8.79 7.56
CA ALA A 190 -9.88 8.31 7.57
C ALA A 190 -10.00 6.82 7.24
N SER A 191 -9.21 6.33 6.29
CA SER A 191 -9.20 4.91 5.90
C SER A 191 -8.59 4.04 6.99
N VAL A 192 -7.53 4.52 7.67
CA VAL A 192 -6.90 3.80 8.78
C VAL A 192 -7.86 3.69 9.95
N ARG A 193 -8.45 4.83 10.37
CA ARG A 193 -9.50 4.87 11.41
C ARG A 193 -10.63 3.90 11.10
N GLY A 194 -11.20 3.97 9.90
CA GLY A 194 -12.32 3.10 9.50
C GLY A 194 -11.97 1.61 9.48
N ASN A 195 -10.71 1.24 9.23
CA ASN A 195 -10.28 -0.16 9.31
C ASN A 195 -10.00 -0.62 10.75
N LEU A 196 -9.54 0.28 11.64
CA LEU A 196 -9.45 -0.01 13.08
C LEU A 196 -10.84 -0.21 13.70
N ASP A 197 -11.79 0.67 13.36
CA ASP A 197 -13.21 0.51 13.72
C ASP A 197 -13.76 -0.83 13.21
N ARG A 198 -13.45 -1.18 11.96
CA ARG A 198 -13.89 -2.45 11.36
C ARG A 198 -13.30 -3.66 12.07
N PHE A 199 -12.04 -3.63 12.49
CA PHE A 199 -11.45 -4.72 13.27
C PHE A 199 -12.22 -4.91 14.59
N ASN A 200 -12.52 -3.82 15.30
CA ASN A 200 -13.31 -3.86 16.53
C ASN A 200 -14.72 -4.41 16.30
N GLN A 201 -15.40 -3.97 15.24
CA GLN A 201 -16.72 -4.48 14.86
C GLN A 201 -16.67 -5.99 14.57
N MET A 202 -15.65 -6.46 13.88
CA MET A 202 -15.47 -7.88 13.61
C MET A 202 -15.18 -8.68 14.87
N LEU A 203 -14.32 -8.17 15.76
CA LEU A 203 -14.06 -8.82 17.04
C LEU A 203 -15.34 -8.96 17.87
N ALA A 204 -16.22 -7.95 17.86
CA ALA A 204 -17.53 -8.03 18.50
C ALA A 204 -18.46 -9.08 17.87
N ILE A 205 -18.42 -9.27 16.54
CA ILE A 205 -19.18 -10.33 15.84
C ILE A 205 -18.71 -11.74 16.26
N PHE A 206 -17.43 -11.88 16.62
CA PHE A 206 -16.86 -13.12 17.14
C PHE A 206 -16.85 -13.18 18.68
N ASP A 207 -17.70 -12.40 19.35
CA ASP A 207 -17.85 -12.37 20.82
C ASP A 207 -16.52 -12.14 21.58
N GLY A 208 -15.61 -11.37 20.99
CA GLY A 208 -14.28 -11.13 21.56
C GLY A 208 -13.26 -12.25 21.33
N ASP A 209 -13.62 -13.32 20.61
CA ASP A 209 -12.72 -14.43 20.34
C ASP A 209 -11.73 -14.10 19.21
N VAL A 210 -10.51 -13.76 19.62
CA VAL A 210 -9.40 -13.41 18.71
C VAL A 210 -9.01 -14.60 17.82
N ALA A 211 -9.08 -15.84 18.31
CA ALA A 211 -8.73 -17.02 17.53
C ALA A 211 -9.78 -17.28 16.44
N ALA A 212 -11.06 -17.15 16.75
CA ALA A 212 -12.14 -17.28 15.78
C ALA A 212 -12.08 -16.18 14.70
N LEU A 213 -11.82 -14.93 15.12
CA LEU A 213 -11.58 -13.84 14.19
C LEU A 213 -10.37 -14.13 13.29
N GLY A 214 -9.24 -14.56 13.87
CA GLY A 214 -8.03 -14.93 13.14
C GLY A 214 -8.29 -16.03 12.11
N GLY A 215 -8.97 -17.10 12.53
CA GLY A 215 -9.38 -18.20 11.64
C GLY A 215 -10.24 -17.72 10.47
N PHE A 216 -11.20 -16.82 10.72
CA PHE A 216 -11.97 -16.19 9.64
C PHE A 216 -11.08 -15.38 8.69
N LEU A 217 -10.17 -14.55 9.23
CA LEU A 217 -9.31 -13.69 8.43
C LEU A 217 -8.39 -14.50 7.50
N ASP A 218 -8.03 -15.72 7.89
CA ASP A 218 -7.14 -16.62 7.14
C ASP A 218 -7.91 -17.67 6.31
N THR A 219 -9.24 -17.68 6.35
CA THR A 219 -10.07 -18.57 5.52
C THR A 219 -10.30 -17.97 4.14
N GLU A 220 -10.24 -18.81 3.11
CA GLU A 220 -10.51 -18.43 1.72
C GLU A 220 -12.02 -18.46 1.41
N PHE A 221 -12.50 -17.47 0.68
CA PHE A 221 -13.87 -17.29 0.22
C PHE A 221 -13.85 -16.79 -1.22
N THR A 222 -14.96 -16.90 -1.94
CA THR A 222 -15.19 -16.01 -3.08
C THR A 222 -15.47 -14.59 -2.60
N MET A 223 -15.08 -13.58 -3.38
CA MET A 223 -15.39 -12.18 -3.05
C MET A 223 -16.90 -11.95 -2.91
N LYS A 224 -17.73 -12.73 -3.61
CA LYS A 224 -19.18 -12.73 -3.49
C LYS A 224 -19.63 -13.18 -2.10
N GLU A 225 -19.21 -14.37 -1.66
CA GLU A 225 -19.55 -14.91 -0.33
C GLU A 225 -19.11 -13.96 0.77
N LEU A 226 -17.90 -13.42 0.66
CA LEU A 226 -17.37 -12.48 1.63
C LEU A 226 -18.23 -11.20 1.72
N ARG A 227 -18.63 -10.62 0.58
CA ARG A 227 -19.53 -9.45 0.55
C ARG A 227 -20.92 -9.77 1.12
N GLU A 228 -21.46 -10.94 0.85
CA GLU A 228 -22.75 -11.39 1.38
C GLU A 228 -22.69 -11.60 2.90
N ALA A 229 -21.61 -12.20 3.42
CA ALA A 229 -21.35 -12.30 4.85
C ALA A 229 -21.18 -10.93 5.51
N GLY A 230 -20.41 -10.03 4.89
CA GLY A 230 -20.26 -8.66 5.36
C GLY A 230 -21.60 -7.93 5.44
N LYS A 231 -22.42 -7.98 4.38
CA LYS A 231 -23.73 -7.33 4.34
C LYS A 231 -24.66 -7.82 5.45
N ARG A 232 -24.68 -9.13 5.74
CA ARG A 232 -25.48 -9.72 6.83
C ARG A 232 -25.08 -9.19 8.20
N ASN A 233 -23.82 -8.79 8.37
CA ASN A 233 -23.27 -8.30 9.63
C ASN A 233 -23.08 -6.76 9.65
N GLY A 234 -23.73 -6.02 8.74
CA GLY A 234 -23.61 -4.56 8.70
C GLY A 234 -22.25 -4.03 8.25
N ILE A 235 -21.42 -4.87 7.61
CA ILE A 235 -20.08 -4.53 7.11
C ILE A 235 -20.12 -4.39 5.59
N VAL A 236 -19.93 -3.16 5.10
CA VAL A 236 -19.77 -2.92 3.65
C VAL A 236 -18.32 -3.20 3.26
N ILE A 237 -18.10 -4.25 2.48
CA ILE A 237 -16.77 -4.63 1.98
C ILE A 237 -16.57 -3.99 0.61
N GLY A 238 -15.67 -3.00 0.57
CA GLY A 238 -15.32 -2.27 -0.63
C GLY A 238 -14.37 -3.04 -1.57
N GLY A 239 -13.78 -2.32 -2.52
CA GLY A 239 -12.84 -2.89 -3.48
C GLY A 239 -13.47 -3.34 -4.79
N LYS A 240 -12.64 -3.52 -5.81
CA LYS A 240 -13.04 -3.81 -7.20
C LYS A 240 -12.72 -5.23 -7.65
N GLU A 241 -12.40 -6.14 -6.73
CA GLU A 241 -12.16 -7.55 -7.05
C GLU A 241 -13.41 -8.19 -7.68
N LEU A 242 -13.16 -9.14 -8.58
CA LEU A 242 -14.21 -9.91 -9.28
C LEU A 242 -14.97 -10.77 -8.29
N ALA A 243 -16.26 -11.01 -8.56
CA ALA A 243 -17.14 -11.70 -7.61
C ALA A 243 -16.73 -13.15 -7.35
N ASP A 244 -16.21 -13.81 -8.38
CA ASP A 244 -15.70 -15.18 -8.39
C ASP A 244 -14.23 -15.30 -7.97
N GLU A 245 -13.55 -14.18 -7.72
CA GLU A 245 -12.15 -14.21 -7.27
C GLU A 245 -12.07 -14.82 -5.87
N ALA A 246 -11.14 -15.77 -5.69
CA ALA A 246 -10.83 -16.34 -4.40
C ALA A 246 -9.98 -15.35 -3.58
N VAL A 247 -10.43 -15.06 -2.37
CA VAL A 247 -9.88 -14.04 -1.47
C VAL A 247 -9.95 -14.52 -0.03
N TYR A 248 -9.00 -14.10 0.81
CA TYR A 248 -9.05 -14.40 2.24
C TYR A 248 -10.04 -13.49 2.97
N GLY A 249 -10.58 -13.94 4.11
CA GLY A 249 -11.48 -13.16 4.95
C GLY A 249 -10.89 -11.80 5.34
N SER A 250 -9.56 -11.70 5.45
CA SER A 250 -8.83 -10.45 5.67
C SER A 250 -9.08 -9.38 4.61
N MET A 251 -9.57 -9.72 3.40
CA MET A 251 -9.98 -8.78 2.35
C MET A 251 -11.03 -7.74 2.82
N VAL A 252 -11.70 -7.96 3.96
CA VAL A 252 -12.50 -6.95 4.69
C VAL A 252 -11.75 -5.63 4.93
N PHE A 253 -10.43 -5.64 5.09
CA PHE A 253 -9.60 -4.44 5.26
C PHE A 253 -9.15 -3.81 3.93
N GLY A 254 -9.56 -4.40 2.81
CA GLY A 254 -9.29 -3.97 1.44
C GLY A 254 -8.17 -4.74 0.74
N PRO A 255 -8.03 -4.60 -0.60
CA PRO A 255 -7.17 -5.47 -1.40
C PRO A 255 -5.68 -5.42 -1.06
N LYS A 256 -5.14 -4.25 -0.73
CA LYS A 256 -3.71 -4.10 -0.37
C LYS A 256 -3.45 -4.55 1.07
N ILE A 257 -4.25 -4.05 2.00
CA ILE A 257 -4.02 -4.23 3.44
C ILE A 257 -4.38 -5.64 3.85
N GLY A 258 -5.62 -6.03 3.58
CA GLY A 258 -6.17 -7.32 3.96
C GLY A 258 -5.84 -8.43 2.99
N GLY A 259 -6.10 -8.21 1.70
CA GLY A 259 -5.93 -9.22 0.65
C GLY A 259 -4.49 -9.56 0.30
N GLY A 260 -3.51 -8.81 0.82
CA GLY A 260 -2.09 -9.02 0.59
C GLY A 260 -1.27 -8.88 1.87
N PHE A 261 -1.08 -7.64 2.35
CA PHE A 261 -0.06 -7.36 3.36
C PHE A 261 -0.29 -8.07 4.70
N TYR A 262 -1.52 -8.14 5.20
CA TYR A 262 -1.87 -8.90 6.41
C TYR A 262 -1.60 -10.40 6.24
N GLN A 263 -2.01 -10.99 5.11
CA GLN A 263 -1.75 -12.40 4.81
C GLN A 263 -0.24 -12.68 4.77
N ASN A 264 0.51 -11.78 4.14
CA ASN A 264 1.97 -11.87 4.08
C ASN A 264 2.61 -11.81 5.48
N LEU A 265 2.15 -10.91 6.38
CA LEU A 265 2.60 -10.84 7.77
C LEU A 265 2.27 -12.11 8.58
N ARG A 266 1.16 -12.78 8.25
CA ARG A 266 0.76 -14.07 8.85
C ARG A 266 1.49 -15.28 8.24
N GLY A 267 2.44 -15.06 7.32
CA GLY A 267 3.21 -16.13 6.68
C GLY A 267 2.53 -16.77 5.46
N ASN A 268 1.35 -16.31 5.07
CA ASN A 268 0.75 -16.69 3.79
C ASN A 268 1.33 -15.81 2.68
N LEU A 269 2.38 -16.30 2.01
CA LEU A 269 3.16 -15.54 1.02
C LEU A 269 2.67 -15.73 -0.44
N LYS A 270 1.54 -16.44 -0.61
CA LYS A 270 0.89 -16.64 -1.93
C LYS A 270 0.23 -15.36 -2.46
N PRO A 271 -0.47 -14.55 -1.65
CA PRO A 271 -1.17 -13.37 -2.15
C PRO A 271 -0.21 -12.28 -2.63
N LEU A 272 -0.47 -11.75 -3.83
CA LEU A 272 0.25 -10.61 -4.36
C LEU A 272 -0.21 -9.31 -3.69
N THR A 273 0.68 -8.65 -2.95
CA THR A 273 0.41 -7.31 -2.40
C THR A 273 0.63 -6.24 -3.46
N VAL A 274 -0.44 -5.85 -4.15
CA VAL A 274 -0.39 -4.75 -5.13
C VAL A 274 -0.45 -3.40 -4.42
N ASP A 275 0.72 -2.89 -4.04
CA ASP A 275 0.89 -1.56 -3.46
C ASP A 275 1.19 -0.48 -4.52
N LEU A 276 1.54 0.71 -4.02
CA LEU A 276 1.93 1.87 -4.83
C LEU A 276 3.06 1.53 -5.80
N TRP A 277 4.14 0.96 -5.28
CA TRP A 277 5.36 0.72 -6.03
C TRP A 277 5.18 -0.40 -7.04
N PHE A 278 4.48 -1.48 -6.68
CA PHE A 278 4.12 -2.51 -7.64
C PHE A 278 3.24 -1.97 -8.76
N SER A 279 2.27 -1.09 -8.45
CA SER A 279 1.42 -0.46 -9.47
C SER A 279 2.25 0.40 -10.43
N ARG A 280 3.28 1.10 -9.95
CA ARG A 280 4.21 1.87 -10.78
C ARG A 280 5.12 0.99 -11.62
N THR A 281 5.69 -0.07 -11.04
CA THR A 281 6.43 -1.11 -11.78
C THR A 281 5.57 -1.69 -12.90
N TRP A 282 4.32 -2.04 -12.61
CA TRP A 282 3.37 -2.52 -13.60
C TRP A 282 3.11 -1.50 -14.71
N GLY A 283 2.82 -0.24 -14.34
CA GLY A 283 2.61 0.86 -15.29
C GLY A 283 3.83 1.11 -16.17
N ARG A 284 5.04 0.93 -15.64
CA ARG A 284 6.31 1.01 -16.38
C ARG A 284 6.48 -0.17 -17.33
N TYR A 285 6.07 -1.38 -16.98
CA TYR A 285 6.15 -2.53 -17.88
C TYR A 285 5.08 -2.53 -18.97
N THR A 286 3.92 -1.97 -18.70
CA THR A 286 2.77 -1.93 -19.62
C THR A 286 2.68 -0.64 -20.42
N GLY A 287 3.43 0.41 -20.05
CA GLY A 287 3.28 1.72 -20.65
C GLY A 287 1.95 2.39 -20.27
N THR A 288 1.42 2.10 -19.09
CA THR A 288 0.16 2.67 -18.56
C THR A 288 0.38 3.40 -17.23
N LEU A 289 1.59 3.94 -17.01
CA LEU A 289 1.96 4.61 -15.76
C LEU A 289 1.10 5.84 -15.48
N LEU A 290 0.58 6.51 -16.51
CA LEU A 290 -0.40 7.59 -16.42
C LEU A 290 -1.71 7.15 -17.07
N ARG A 291 -2.83 7.73 -16.65
CA ARG A 291 -4.12 7.52 -17.34
C ARG A 291 -4.11 8.15 -18.72
N GLY A 292 -3.44 9.29 -18.88
CA GLY A 292 -3.10 9.91 -20.16
C GLY A 292 -4.28 10.55 -20.90
N GLU A 293 -5.51 10.14 -20.61
CA GLU A 293 -6.72 10.63 -21.27
C GLU A 293 -7.54 11.52 -20.35
N VAL A 294 -7.87 12.71 -20.86
CA VAL A 294 -8.91 13.58 -20.32
C VAL A 294 -10.04 13.60 -21.33
N THR A 295 -11.22 13.23 -20.87
CA THR A 295 -12.42 13.25 -21.71
C THR A 295 -12.95 14.67 -21.87
N VAL A 296 -13.58 14.97 -23.00
CA VAL A 296 -14.29 16.24 -23.24
C VAL A 296 -15.25 16.55 -22.08
N LYS A 297 -15.97 15.53 -21.59
CA LYS A 297 -16.86 15.67 -20.42
C LYS A 297 -16.17 16.15 -19.15
N GLN A 298 -14.92 15.75 -18.90
CA GLN A 298 -14.17 16.23 -17.74
C GLN A 298 -13.81 17.71 -17.88
N VAL A 299 -13.39 18.13 -19.08
CA VAL A 299 -13.08 19.53 -19.38
C VAL A 299 -14.35 20.38 -19.31
N ASP A 300 -15.46 19.93 -19.92
CA ASP A 300 -16.74 20.63 -19.90
C ASP A 300 -17.27 20.82 -18.48
N ARG A 301 -17.12 19.79 -17.61
CA ARG A 301 -17.49 19.89 -16.20
C ARG A 301 -16.67 20.95 -15.48
N LEU A 302 -15.35 21.00 -15.71
CA LEU A 302 -14.50 22.04 -15.13
C LEU A 302 -14.90 23.43 -15.64
N ALA A 303 -15.06 23.58 -16.96
CA ALA A 303 -15.48 24.85 -17.59
C ALA A 303 -16.82 25.35 -17.06
N GLY A 304 -17.82 24.45 -16.95
CA GLY A 304 -19.13 24.78 -16.38
C GLY A 304 -19.05 25.21 -14.92
N ALA A 305 -18.25 24.53 -14.10
CA ALA A 305 -18.07 24.88 -12.70
C ALA A 305 -17.33 26.23 -12.52
N LEU A 306 -16.35 26.51 -13.37
CA LEU A 306 -15.63 27.79 -13.34
C LEU A 306 -16.49 28.98 -13.80
N ARG A 307 -17.42 28.76 -14.75
CA ARG A 307 -18.42 29.79 -15.15
C ARG A 307 -19.35 30.18 -14.00
N GLY A 308 -19.61 29.28 -13.07
CA GLY A 308 -20.48 29.51 -11.92
C GLY A 308 -19.83 30.24 -10.76
N LEU A 309 -18.54 30.61 -10.86
CA LEU A 309 -17.83 31.32 -9.80
C LEU A 309 -18.29 32.78 -9.68
N SER A 310 -18.42 33.26 -8.44
CA SER A 310 -18.62 34.70 -8.18
C SER A 310 -17.36 35.49 -8.55
N GLU A 311 -17.52 36.74 -8.99
CA GLU A 311 -16.40 37.65 -9.32
C GLU A 311 -15.35 37.72 -8.20
N ALA A 312 -15.77 37.82 -6.93
CA ALA A 312 -14.85 37.87 -5.79
C ALA A 312 -13.91 36.64 -5.68
N VAL A 313 -14.36 35.46 -6.12
CA VAL A 313 -13.52 34.24 -6.12
C VAL A 313 -12.59 34.26 -7.33
N VAL A 314 -13.08 34.73 -8.49
CA VAL A 314 -12.27 34.87 -9.71
C VAL A 314 -11.15 35.89 -9.52
N ASP A 315 -11.44 37.03 -8.89
CA ASP A 315 -10.43 38.06 -8.61
C ASP A 315 -9.35 37.53 -7.67
N ARG A 316 -9.73 36.81 -6.61
CA ARG A 316 -8.78 36.12 -5.74
C ARG A 316 -7.93 35.07 -6.46
N MET A 317 -8.51 34.35 -7.42
CA MET A 317 -7.75 33.41 -8.25
C MET A 317 -6.74 34.17 -9.12
N ARG A 318 -7.13 35.31 -9.71
CA ARG A 318 -6.26 36.16 -10.53
C ARG A 318 -5.12 36.77 -9.71
N GLU A 319 -5.38 37.23 -8.48
CA GLU A 319 -4.36 37.69 -7.53
C GLU A 319 -3.32 36.60 -7.21
N ASP A 320 -3.76 35.34 -7.16
CA ASP A 320 -2.89 34.16 -6.99
C ASP A 320 -2.22 33.71 -8.31
N GLY A 321 -2.34 34.49 -9.39
CA GLY A 321 -1.75 34.21 -10.70
C GLY A 321 -2.45 33.09 -11.47
N ILE A 322 -3.73 32.84 -11.20
CA ILE A 322 -4.52 31.79 -11.84
C ILE A 322 -5.49 32.45 -12.82
N GLU A 323 -5.09 32.46 -14.08
CA GLU A 323 -5.91 32.93 -15.19
C GLU A 323 -6.48 31.74 -15.97
N PHE A 324 -7.75 31.86 -16.37
CA PHE A 324 -8.44 30.84 -17.16
C PHE A 324 -9.57 31.48 -17.98
N GLU A 325 -9.83 30.89 -19.14
CA GLU A 325 -10.99 31.20 -19.96
C GLU A 325 -11.82 29.91 -20.09
N PRO A 326 -12.99 29.80 -19.44
CA PRO A 326 -13.73 28.54 -19.36
C PRO A 326 -14.02 27.89 -20.71
N ASP A 327 -14.35 28.70 -21.72
CA ASP A 327 -14.70 28.21 -23.06
C ASP A 327 -13.48 27.82 -23.89
N ALA A 328 -12.27 28.23 -23.49
CA ALA A 328 -11.02 27.90 -24.17
C ALA A 328 -10.32 26.66 -23.56
N LEU A 329 -10.81 26.12 -22.44
CA LEU A 329 -10.13 25.00 -21.75
C LEU A 329 -9.99 23.74 -22.60
N SER A 330 -10.91 23.50 -23.53
CA SER A 330 -10.86 22.35 -24.45
C SER A 330 -9.80 22.50 -25.54
N ALA A 331 -9.30 23.72 -25.77
CA ALA A 331 -8.26 24.02 -26.73
C ALA A 331 -6.84 24.02 -26.12
N LEU A 332 -6.73 24.02 -24.79
CA LEU A 332 -5.44 23.94 -24.10
C LEU A 332 -4.74 22.62 -24.40
N ASP A 333 -3.42 22.67 -24.53
CA ASP A 333 -2.65 21.44 -24.58
C ASP A 333 -2.69 20.71 -23.21
N PRO A 334 -2.41 19.39 -23.16
CA PRO A 334 -2.47 18.64 -21.90
C PRO A 334 -1.50 19.14 -20.81
N ALA A 335 -0.38 19.78 -21.16
CA ALA A 335 0.55 20.32 -20.19
C ALA A 335 0.01 21.61 -19.57
N GLU A 336 -0.52 22.51 -20.40
CA GLU A 336 -1.18 23.76 -19.98
C GLU A 336 -2.40 23.47 -19.09
N LEU A 337 -3.26 22.54 -19.53
CA LEU A 337 -4.44 22.13 -18.77
C LEU A 337 -4.07 21.52 -17.41
N LEU A 338 -3.01 20.70 -17.37
CA LEU A 338 -2.51 20.12 -16.12
C LEU A 338 -1.97 21.22 -15.18
N ASP A 339 -1.21 22.18 -15.69
CA ASP A 339 -0.65 23.26 -14.87
C ASP A 339 -1.74 24.18 -14.31
N LEU A 340 -2.77 24.51 -15.11
CA LEU A 340 -3.97 25.18 -14.61
C LEU A 340 -4.65 24.37 -13.50
N CYS A 341 -4.90 23.07 -13.71
CA CYS A 341 -5.56 22.23 -12.72
C CYS A 341 -4.74 22.08 -11.42
N ARG A 342 -3.41 22.10 -11.50
CA ARG A 342 -2.52 22.15 -10.31
C ARG A 342 -2.64 23.46 -9.57
N ASN A 343 -2.73 24.58 -10.29
CA ASN A 343 -2.91 25.90 -9.69
C ASN A 343 -4.26 25.96 -8.95
N LEU A 344 -5.34 25.51 -9.60
CA LEU A 344 -6.67 25.39 -9.01
C LEU A 344 -6.67 24.48 -7.78
N ALA A 345 -6.07 23.29 -7.86
CA ALA A 345 -5.98 22.37 -6.71
C ALA A 345 -5.22 22.99 -5.52
N ARG A 346 -4.12 23.72 -5.78
CA ARG A 346 -3.37 24.44 -4.74
C ARG A 346 -4.17 25.60 -4.14
N PHE A 347 -4.92 26.34 -4.96
CA PHE A 347 -5.81 27.40 -4.50
C PHE A 347 -6.90 26.85 -3.57
N TRP A 348 -7.56 25.76 -3.98
CA TRP A 348 -8.52 25.06 -3.13
C TRP A 348 -7.91 24.64 -1.79
N GLU A 349 -6.71 24.05 -1.82
CA GLU A 349 -6.07 23.58 -0.58
C GLU A 349 -5.71 24.74 0.36
N ARG A 350 -5.31 25.90 -0.17
CA ARG A 350 -5.14 27.12 0.64
C ARG A 350 -6.45 27.55 1.29
N MET A 351 -7.54 27.63 0.51
CA MET A 351 -8.87 27.96 1.02
C MET A 351 -9.32 26.98 2.10
N ARG A 352 -9.18 25.67 1.84
CA ARG A 352 -9.56 24.61 2.76
C ARG A 352 -8.81 24.70 4.07
N LYS A 353 -7.50 24.97 4.03
CA LYS A 353 -6.68 25.15 5.23
C LYS A 353 -7.06 26.40 6.02
N ALA A 354 -7.41 27.50 5.35
CA ALA A 354 -7.89 28.71 6.03
C ALA A 354 -9.20 28.44 6.79
N MET A 355 -10.20 27.87 6.11
CA MET A 355 -11.48 27.50 6.75
C MET A 355 -11.29 26.49 7.88
N ALA A 356 -10.41 25.50 7.73
CA ALA A 356 -10.11 24.55 8.80
C ALA A 356 -9.49 25.22 10.04
N ARG A 357 -8.69 26.28 9.88
CA ARG A 357 -8.15 27.06 11.00
C ARG A 357 -9.20 27.90 11.70
N GLU A 358 -10.26 28.28 10.99
CA GLU A 358 -11.43 28.98 11.53
C GLU A 358 -12.41 28.03 12.25
N GLY A 359 -12.05 26.75 12.37
CA GLY A 359 -12.81 25.74 13.11
C GLY A 359 -13.70 24.85 12.24
N GLU A 360 -13.64 24.98 10.91
CA GLU A 360 -14.48 24.13 10.06
C GLU A 360 -14.08 22.65 10.10
N THR A 361 -15.11 21.81 10.18
CA THR A 361 -14.93 20.35 10.21
C THR A 361 -14.61 19.82 8.82
N ASN A 362 -13.92 18.68 8.76
CA ASN A 362 -13.64 18.01 7.48
C ASN A 362 -14.92 17.65 6.71
N ASP A 363 -16.01 17.33 7.41
CA ASP A 363 -17.29 16.99 6.81
C ASP A 363 -17.92 18.20 6.13
N ASN A 364 -17.92 19.36 6.79
CA ASN A 364 -18.39 20.62 6.22
C ASN A 364 -17.54 21.05 5.02
N LEU A 365 -16.21 20.93 5.12
CA LEU A 365 -15.30 21.24 4.02
C LEU A 365 -15.52 20.33 2.81
N SER A 366 -15.81 19.05 3.03
CA SER A 366 -16.13 18.08 1.98
C SER A 366 -17.47 18.39 1.30
N ALA A 367 -18.49 18.72 2.09
CA ALA A 367 -19.79 19.16 1.58
C ALA A 367 -19.66 20.46 0.78
N TYR A 368 -18.85 21.41 1.26
CA TYR A 368 -18.59 22.66 0.55
C TYR A 368 -17.84 22.44 -0.77
N LYS A 369 -16.81 21.59 -0.78
CA LYS A 369 -16.09 21.19 -2.00
C LYS A 369 -17.05 20.63 -3.06
N SER A 370 -17.98 19.78 -2.63
CA SER A 370 -18.97 19.16 -3.51
C SER A 370 -19.91 20.20 -4.13
N LYS A 371 -20.33 21.22 -3.38
CA LYS A 371 -21.17 22.31 -3.91
C LYS A 371 -20.46 23.16 -4.96
N LEU A 372 -19.15 23.35 -4.80
CA LEU A 372 -18.35 24.17 -5.73
C LEU A 372 -18.05 23.48 -7.07
N GLU A 373 -18.02 22.14 -7.10
CA GLU A 373 -17.72 21.28 -8.25
C GLU A 373 -16.30 21.44 -8.86
N TRP A 374 -15.84 22.67 -9.13
CA TRP A 374 -14.55 22.97 -9.76
C TRP A 374 -13.34 22.36 -9.05
N PRO A 375 -13.25 22.29 -7.70
CA PRO A 375 -12.08 21.69 -7.06
C PRO A 375 -12.01 20.18 -7.32
N GLY A 376 -13.16 19.53 -7.41
CA GLY A 376 -13.26 18.11 -7.75
C GLY A 376 -12.94 17.85 -9.23
N ALA A 377 -13.45 18.70 -10.12
CA ALA A 377 -13.19 18.60 -11.56
C ALA A 377 -11.71 18.83 -11.90
N ALA A 378 -11.09 19.88 -11.35
CA ALA A 378 -9.67 20.17 -11.51
C ALA A 378 -8.79 19.03 -10.96
N GLU A 379 -9.11 18.52 -9.77
CA GLU A 379 -8.39 17.39 -9.18
C GLU A 379 -8.47 16.13 -10.05
N ALA A 380 -9.64 15.84 -10.65
CA ALA A 380 -9.80 14.69 -11.53
C ALA A 380 -8.94 14.79 -12.81
N ILE A 381 -8.86 15.98 -13.40
CA ILE A 381 -7.99 16.24 -14.58
C ILE A 381 -6.52 16.19 -14.19
N LYS A 382 -6.14 16.81 -13.06
CA LYS A 382 -4.79 16.73 -12.49
C LYS A 382 -4.36 15.26 -12.33
N GLN A 383 -5.21 14.44 -11.75
CA GLN A 383 -4.94 13.01 -11.55
C GLN A 383 -4.83 12.24 -12.86
N ALA A 384 -5.61 12.60 -13.88
CA ALA A 384 -5.56 11.92 -15.18
C ALA A 384 -4.26 12.20 -15.94
N LEU A 385 -3.78 13.45 -15.91
CA LEU A 385 -2.64 13.91 -16.68
C LEU A 385 -1.31 13.89 -15.92
N GLY A 386 -1.37 14.03 -14.59
CA GLY A 386 -0.21 14.30 -13.75
C GLY A 386 0.15 13.18 -12.79
N ASP A 387 -0.83 12.40 -12.31
CA ASP A 387 -0.59 11.46 -11.22
C ASP A 387 -0.43 10.03 -11.74
N PRO A 388 0.55 9.27 -11.25
CA PRO A 388 0.72 7.89 -11.64
C PRO A 388 -0.46 7.02 -11.23
N VAL A 389 -0.69 5.95 -12.00
CA VAL A 389 -1.68 4.92 -11.66
C VAL A 389 -1.15 4.09 -10.49
N ASP A 390 -1.47 4.59 -9.30
CA ASP A 390 -0.96 4.08 -8.03
C ASP A 390 -1.83 2.97 -7.40
N VAL A 391 -3.00 2.71 -8.00
CA VAL A 391 -3.92 1.63 -7.62
C VAL A 391 -4.54 1.02 -8.89
N PRO A 392 -4.60 -0.32 -9.00
CA PRO A 392 -5.25 -0.98 -10.13
C PRO A 392 -6.70 -0.54 -10.32
N SER A 393 -7.09 -0.31 -11.58
CA SER A 393 -8.38 0.29 -11.94
C SER A 393 -9.58 -0.65 -11.80
N SER A 394 -9.38 -1.96 -11.89
CA SER A 394 -10.43 -2.99 -11.89
C SER A 394 -9.94 -4.35 -11.36
N GLY A 395 -10.87 -5.24 -11.02
CA GLY A 395 -10.56 -6.64 -10.68
C GLY A 395 -9.97 -7.42 -11.84
N GLY A 396 -10.38 -7.14 -13.08
CA GLY A 396 -9.78 -7.75 -14.28
C GLY A 396 -8.29 -7.43 -14.40
N THR A 397 -7.89 -6.17 -14.14
CA THR A 397 -6.48 -5.77 -14.11
C THR A 397 -5.72 -6.49 -12.99
N ARG A 398 -6.33 -6.69 -11.82
CA ARG A 398 -5.69 -7.40 -10.70
C ARG A 398 -5.49 -8.88 -11.00
N LYS A 399 -6.50 -9.54 -11.58
CA LYS A 399 -6.38 -10.92 -12.06
C LYS A 399 -5.28 -11.07 -13.10
N TRP A 400 -5.17 -10.11 -14.02
CA TRP A 400 -4.09 -10.08 -15.01
C TRP A 400 -2.70 -9.89 -14.39
N MET A 401 -2.57 -9.00 -13.40
CA MET A 401 -1.33 -8.85 -12.63
C MET A 401 -0.92 -10.16 -11.95
N ARG A 402 -1.87 -10.85 -11.30
CA ARG A 402 -1.64 -12.16 -10.66
C ARG A 402 -1.14 -13.20 -11.68
N SER A 403 -1.80 -13.33 -12.83
CA SER A 403 -1.40 -14.31 -13.85
C SER A 403 -0.02 -14.03 -14.45
N VAL A 404 0.36 -12.76 -14.64
CA VAL A 404 1.69 -12.40 -15.14
C VAL A 404 2.77 -12.62 -14.08
N VAL A 405 2.48 -12.39 -12.80
CA VAL A 405 3.40 -12.71 -11.69
C VAL A 405 3.62 -14.22 -11.61
N GLU A 406 2.56 -15.03 -11.66
CA GLU A 406 2.69 -16.50 -11.71
C GLU A 406 3.59 -16.95 -12.87
N ARG A 407 3.41 -16.33 -14.05
CA ARG A 407 4.28 -16.60 -15.20
C ARG A 407 5.73 -16.19 -14.95
N ALA A 408 5.97 -15.04 -14.33
CA ALA A 408 7.32 -14.57 -13.98
C ALA A 408 8.01 -15.50 -12.97
N LEU A 409 7.28 -15.98 -11.96
CA LEU A 409 7.76 -16.98 -11.00
C LEU A 409 8.19 -18.27 -11.72
N GLY A 410 7.39 -18.77 -12.66
CA GLY A 410 7.77 -19.95 -13.45
C GLY A 410 9.03 -19.74 -14.32
N ILE A 411 9.28 -18.50 -14.79
CA ILE A 411 10.53 -18.15 -15.48
C ILE A 411 11.71 -18.16 -14.51
N LEU A 412 11.55 -17.57 -13.32
CA LEU A 412 12.58 -17.55 -12.28
C LEU A 412 12.95 -18.96 -11.81
N GLU A 413 11.95 -19.81 -11.53
CA GLU A 413 12.13 -21.19 -11.11
C GLU A 413 12.90 -22.00 -12.17
N SER A 414 12.54 -21.83 -13.46
CA SER A 414 13.26 -22.45 -14.58
C SER A 414 14.73 -22.03 -14.71
N ASN A 415 15.12 -20.94 -14.04
CA ASN A 415 16.49 -20.44 -13.97
C ASN A 415 17.13 -20.65 -12.58
N GLY A 416 16.54 -21.49 -11.73
CA GLY A 416 17.08 -21.86 -10.42
C GLY A 416 16.82 -20.83 -9.31
N ILE A 417 15.90 -19.90 -9.51
CA ILE A 417 15.50 -18.90 -8.51
C ILE A 417 14.09 -19.25 -8.02
N ALA A 418 14.00 -19.95 -6.89
CA ALA A 418 12.73 -20.25 -6.24
C ALA A 418 12.33 -19.09 -5.32
N MET A 419 11.13 -18.55 -5.51
CA MET A 419 10.52 -17.54 -4.65
C MET A 419 9.00 -17.55 -4.80
N ASN A 420 8.29 -16.91 -3.87
CA ASN A 420 6.84 -16.71 -3.93
C ASN A 420 6.46 -15.29 -4.40
N ALA A 421 5.15 -15.02 -4.52
CA ALA A 421 4.65 -13.74 -5.01
C ALA A 421 4.99 -12.56 -4.08
N ALA A 422 4.98 -12.77 -2.76
CA ALA A 422 5.36 -11.75 -1.79
C ALA A 422 6.85 -11.38 -1.90
N GLU A 423 7.73 -12.37 -2.01
CA GLU A 423 9.18 -12.19 -2.20
C GLU A 423 9.51 -11.51 -3.53
N LEU A 424 8.84 -11.91 -4.61
CA LEU A 424 8.97 -11.25 -5.92
C LEU A 424 8.55 -9.77 -5.81
N GLN A 425 7.40 -9.49 -5.18
CA GLN A 425 6.91 -8.14 -5.01
C GLN A 425 7.90 -7.29 -4.20
N ALA A 426 8.39 -7.80 -3.06
CA ALA A 426 9.38 -7.13 -2.23
C ALA A 426 10.70 -6.89 -2.99
N THR A 427 11.15 -7.86 -3.81
CA THR A 427 12.37 -7.74 -4.61
C THR A 427 12.25 -6.64 -5.67
N LEU A 428 11.08 -6.47 -6.29
CA LEU A 428 10.83 -5.39 -7.25
C LEU A 428 10.58 -4.03 -6.59
N TRP A 429 10.12 -4.04 -5.34
CA TRP A 429 9.76 -2.85 -4.58
C TRP A 429 10.95 -1.92 -4.34
N PHE A 430 12.11 -2.46 -3.90
CA PHE A 430 13.27 -1.63 -3.57
C PHE A 430 13.84 -0.90 -4.80
N PRO A 431 14.16 -1.58 -5.92
CA PRO A 431 14.70 -0.90 -7.10
C PRO A 431 13.72 0.10 -7.70
N GLU A 432 12.41 -0.16 -7.64
CA GLU A 432 11.42 0.83 -8.09
C GLU A 432 11.50 2.08 -7.20
N LYS A 433 11.44 1.94 -5.88
CA LYS A 433 11.54 3.09 -4.96
C LYS A 433 12.84 3.89 -5.17
N ASP A 434 13.97 3.22 -5.33
CA ASP A 434 15.27 3.85 -5.59
C ASP A 434 15.28 4.59 -6.93
N LEU A 435 14.68 4.01 -7.98
CA LEU A 435 14.54 4.64 -9.29
C LEU A 435 13.76 5.95 -9.18
N TRP A 436 12.64 5.97 -8.45
CA TRP A 436 11.86 7.18 -8.25
C TRP A 436 12.58 8.21 -7.38
N GLY A 437 13.28 7.79 -6.32
CA GLY A 437 14.11 8.67 -5.50
C GLY A 437 15.19 9.36 -6.35
N LEU A 438 15.92 8.56 -7.13
CA LEU A 438 16.98 9.01 -8.02
C LEU A 438 16.47 10.01 -9.06
N LEU A 439 15.35 9.71 -9.72
CA LEU A 439 14.82 10.55 -10.79
C LEU A 439 14.16 11.83 -10.29
N SER A 440 13.55 11.79 -9.10
CA SER A 440 12.95 12.98 -8.46
C SER A 440 13.97 13.88 -7.77
N ASN A 441 15.27 13.53 -7.82
CA ASN A 441 16.36 14.23 -7.14
C ASN A 441 16.10 14.40 -5.64
N ARG A 442 15.32 13.49 -5.07
CA ARG A 442 15.22 13.29 -3.62
C ARG A 442 16.46 12.49 -3.19
N PRO A 443 16.94 12.65 -1.95
CA PRO A 443 17.98 11.76 -1.46
C PRO A 443 17.47 10.33 -1.60
N VAL A 444 18.12 9.53 -2.43
CA VAL A 444 18.00 8.08 -2.39
C VAL A 444 18.58 7.72 -1.03
N LEU A 445 17.76 7.21 -0.13
CA LEU A 445 18.27 6.74 1.15
C LEU A 445 19.23 5.59 0.83
N ASP A 446 20.41 5.58 1.44
CA ASP A 446 21.38 4.49 1.28
C ASP A 446 20.78 3.12 1.66
N ARG A 447 19.69 3.12 2.46
CA ARG A 447 18.89 1.96 2.80
C ARG A 447 17.45 2.35 3.14
N THR A 448 16.47 1.54 2.73
CA THR A 448 15.11 1.62 3.26
C THR A 448 15.02 0.83 4.57
N ASP A 449 14.38 1.39 5.60
CA ASP A 449 14.14 0.68 6.87
C ASP A 449 13.24 -0.55 6.69
N SER A 450 13.64 -1.65 7.32
CA SER A 450 12.82 -2.85 7.47
C SER A 450 11.97 -2.80 8.75
N TYR A 451 11.00 -3.71 8.86
CA TYR A 451 10.16 -3.81 10.07
C TYR A 451 10.97 -4.24 11.30
N ASP A 452 11.91 -5.17 11.12
CA ASP A 452 12.88 -5.57 12.14
C ASP A 452 13.82 -4.42 12.53
N ASP A 453 14.32 -3.60 11.58
CA ASP A 453 15.11 -2.40 11.90
C ASP A 453 14.31 -1.40 12.76
N ALA A 454 13.06 -1.14 12.38
CA ALA A 454 12.20 -0.20 13.09
C ALA A 454 11.85 -0.69 14.50
N LEU A 455 11.52 -1.98 14.66
CA LEU A 455 11.28 -2.59 15.97
C LEU A 455 12.54 -2.61 16.83
N TYR A 456 13.71 -2.88 16.23
CA TYR A 456 15.00 -2.84 16.93
C TYR A 456 15.26 -1.44 17.49
N ALA A 457 15.06 -0.40 16.68
CA ALA A 457 15.23 0.98 17.11
C ALA A 457 14.27 1.36 18.26
N VAL A 458 13.03 0.87 18.25
CA VAL A 458 12.09 1.06 19.36
C VAL A 458 12.55 0.30 20.60
N ALA A 459 12.94 -0.97 20.50
CA ALA A 459 13.43 -1.76 21.62
C ALA A 459 14.64 -1.12 22.30
N ARG A 460 15.60 -0.62 21.52
CA ARG A 460 16.76 0.12 22.04
C ARG A 460 16.34 1.40 22.76
N ARG A 461 15.37 2.15 22.20
CA ARG A 461 14.84 3.38 22.82
C ARG A 461 14.09 3.11 24.13
N GLU A 462 13.41 1.98 24.22
CA GLU A 462 12.71 1.54 25.44
C GLU A 462 13.65 0.86 26.46
N GLY A 463 14.96 0.88 26.22
CA GLY A 463 15.99 0.47 27.19
C GLY A 463 16.43 -0.98 27.10
N HIS A 464 15.96 -1.76 26.13
CA HIS A 464 16.40 -3.15 25.95
C HIS A 464 17.81 -3.20 25.38
N ALA A 465 18.71 -3.93 26.05
CA ALA A 465 20.10 -4.16 25.63
C ALA A 465 20.20 -4.83 24.24
N HIS A 466 21.28 -4.60 23.50
CA HIS A 466 21.49 -5.22 22.18
C HIS A 466 21.56 -6.75 22.33
N GLU A 467 22.30 -7.20 23.35
CA GLU A 467 22.51 -8.59 23.71
C GLU A 467 21.18 -9.30 24.00
N ALA A 468 20.25 -8.63 24.69
CA ALA A 468 18.92 -9.20 24.96
C ALA A 468 18.11 -9.41 23.67
N ILE A 469 18.31 -8.54 22.67
CA ILE A 469 17.65 -8.68 21.36
C ILE A 469 18.31 -9.79 20.54
N GLU A 470 19.64 -9.89 20.55
CA GLU A 470 20.38 -10.97 19.89
C GLU A 470 20.06 -12.35 20.50
N ASP A 471 20.05 -12.46 21.82
CA ASP A 471 19.66 -13.67 22.54
C ASP A 471 18.24 -14.11 22.14
N ARG A 472 17.32 -13.14 21.98
CA ARG A 472 15.95 -13.43 21.57
C ARG A 472 15.86 -13.91 20.12
N LEU A 473 16.61 -13.29 19.21
CA LEU A 473 16.71 -13.72 17.82
C LEU A 473 17.22 -15.16 17.74
N LEU A 474 18.30 -15.47 18.47
CA LEU A 474 18.87 -16.82 18.56
C LEU A 474 17.86 -17.82 19.15
N ALA A 475 17.20 -17.47 20.25
CA ALA A 475 16.23 -18.35 20.92
C ALA A 475 15.03 -18.70 20.04
N MET A 476 14.64 -17.81 19.13
CA MET A 476 13.53 -18.03 18.20
C MET A 476 13.98 -18.64 16.86
N GLY A 477 15.27 -18.96 16.69
CA GLY A 477 15.80 -19.47 15.42
C GLY A 477 15.75 -18.44 14.28
N ALA A 478 15.55 -17.16 14.60
CA ALA A 478 15.47 -16.10 13.61
C ALA A 478 16.90 -15.77 13.13
N HIS A 479 17.24 -16.22 11.92
CA HIS A 479 18.58 -16.03 11.36
C HIS A 479 18.71 -14.70 10.59
N GLY A 480 19.94 -14.18 10.53
CA GLY A 480 20.27 -12.92 9.83
C GLY A 480 20.81 -11.84 10.75
N PHE A 481 21.59 -10.90 10.20
CA PHE A 481 22.20 -9.81 10.96
C PHE A 481 21.23 -8.64 11.17
N VAL A 482 20.90 -8.33 12.42
CA VAL A 482 20.21 -7.09 12.83
C VAL A 482 21.24 -6.13 13.42
N GLY A 483 21.20 -4.83 13.07
CA GLY A 483 21.76 -3.81 13.96
C GLY A 483 23.27 -3.47 13.90
N ARG A 484 24.00 -3.64 12.80
CA ARG A 484 25.34 -3.02 12.63
C ARG A 484 25.28 -1.53 12.23
N TRP A 485 24.33 -0.76 12.75
CA TRP A 485 24.17 0.67 12.45
C TRP A 485 23.99 1.48 13.73
N ASP A 486 24.80 2.53 13.85
CA ASP A 486 24.93 3.40 15.01
C ASP A 486 23.58 4.02 15.41
N PRO A 487 23.11 3.83 16.67
CA PRO A 487 21.95 4.53 17.23
C PRO A 487 22.01 6.06 17.09
N GLU A 488 23.20 6.66 17.02
CA GLU A 488 23.38 8.10 16.82
C GLU A 488 23.31 8.55 15.35
N ALA A 489 23.42 7.63 14.39
CA ALA A 489 23.08 7.92 12.98
C ALA A 489 21.57 8.19 12.80
N PHE A 490 20.76 7.86 13.81
CA PHE A 490 19.35 8.18 13.90
C PHE A 490 19.16 9.54 14.59
N GLY A 491 19.46 10.61 13.87
CA GLY A 491 19.10 11.97 14.32
C GLY A 491 17.59 12.07 14.63
N PRO A 492 17.16 13.07 15.42
CA PRO A 492 15.75 13.27 15.79
C PRO A 492 14.99 13.56 14.50
N GLY A 493 14.43 12.53 13.88
CA GLY A 493 13.61 12.68 12.70
C GLY A 493 12.36 13.43 13.12
N GLU A 494 12.34 14.73 12.87
CA GLU A 494 11.10 15.49 12.93
C GLU A 494 10.05 14.75 12.08
N PRO A 495 8.78 14.72 12.52
CA PRO A 495 7.70 14.08 11.79
C PRO A 495 7.66 14.67 10.38
N ARG A 496 8.19 13.95 9.39
CA ARG A 496 8.08 14.35 8.00
C ARG A 496 6.62 14.20 7.62
N SER A 497 6.00 15.32 7.25
CA SER A 497 4.65 15.36 6.69
C SER A 497 4.51 14.26 5.66
N ALA A 498 3.43 13.48 5.79
CA ALA A 498 3.11 12.37 4.91
C ALA A 498 3.40 12.73 3.45
N GLU A 499 4.10 11.82 2.74
CA GLU A 499 4.45 11.99 1.34
C GLU A 499 3.19 12.22 0.51
N GLY A 500 2.99 13.49 0.16
CA GLY A 500 1.86 14.01 -0.61
C GLY A 500 2.16 15.45 -0.99
N ASP A 501 2.44 15.63 -2.28
CA ASP A 501 2.58 16.89 -3.02
C ASP A 501 3.58 17.94 -2.53
N GLY A 502 4.33 18.49 -3.49
CA GLY A 502 5.57 19.20 -3.24
C GLY A 502 5.39 20.56 -2.57
N ALA A 503 6.39 20.91 -1.78
CA ALA A 503 6.78 22.28 -1.52
C ALA A 503 8.30 22.36 -1.67
N GLY A 504 8.75 23.18 -2.62
CA GLY A 504 10.11 23.72 -2.58
C GLY A 504 10.25 24.73 -1.43
N PRO A 505 11.47 25.16 -1.11
CA PRO A 505 11.78 25.75 0.18
C PRO A 505 11.17 27.14 0.32
N ALA A 506 10.39 27.35 1.38
CA ALA A 506 10.08 28.69 1.88
C ALA A 506 11.04 29.00 3.03
N ALA A 507 11.53 30.24 3.01
CA ALA A 507 12.65 30.77 3.75
C ALA A 507 12.45 30.82 5.27
N ALA A 508 13.58 30.99 5.95
CA ALA A 508 13.75 31.18 7.38
C ALA A 508 12.74 32.14 7.99
N LEU A 509 12.10 31.71 9.08
CA LEU A 509 11.48 32.59 10.06
C LEU A 509 11.85 32.10 11.46
N GLU A 510 12.39 33.05 12.21
CA GLU A 510 12.95 32.93 13.54
C GLU A 510 11.92 32.44 14.56
N ARG A 511 12.40 31.68 15.55
CA ARG A 511 11.63 31.27 16.72
C ARG A 511 11.44 32.47 17.67
N PRO A 512 10.24 32.73 18.19
CA PRO A 512 10.11 33.37 19.48
C PRO A 512 9.92 32.33 20.59
N GLU A 513 10.64 32.56 21.68
CA GLU A 513 10.51 31.88 22.97
C GLU A 513 9.13 32.12 23.61
N ARG A 514 8.66 31.15 24.40
CA ARG A 514 7.83 31.27 25.64
C ARG A 514 7.51 29.85 26.12
N GLU A 515 7.97 29.40 27.29
CA GLU A 515 7.47 29.71 28.65
C GLU A 515 5.98 29.44 28.85
N GLY A 516 5.65 28.62 29.87
CA GLY A 516 4.31 28.48 30.44
C GLY A 516 3.75 27.06 30.40
N SER A 517 4.04 26.30 31.45
CA SER A 517 3.36 25.06 31.83
C SER A 517 1.93 25.35 32.32
N ASP A 518 0.92 24.63 31.80
CA ASP A 518 -0.36 24.46 32.47
C ASP A 518 -0.71 22.98 32.54
N GLU A 519 -0.74 22.47 33.76
CA GLU A 519 -1.22 21.15 34.18
C GLU A 519 -2.74 21.06 33.96
N TYR A 520 -3.20 20.02 33.27
CA TYR A 520 -4.61 19.61 33.32
C TYR A 520 -4.78 18.58 34.43
N VAL A 521 -5.42 19.02 35.52
CA VAL A 521 -5.93 18.18 36.61
C VAL A 521 -7.23 17.53 36.14
N ILE A 522 -7.32 16.20 36.24
CA ILE A 522 -8.56 15.43 35.98
C ILE A 522 -9.26 15.22 37.33
N ASP A 523 -10.52 15.65 37.38
CA ASP A 523 -11.48 15.44 38.47
C ASP A 523 -11.98 13.97 38.46
N PRO A 524 -11.88 13.18 39.55
CA PRO A 524 -12.18 11.75 39.53
C PRO A 524 -13.63 11.35 39.82
N ASP A 525 -14.58 12.27 40.04
CA ASP A 525 -15.95 11.89 40.47
C ASP A 525 -17.06 12.46 39.56
N ALA A 526 -17.27 11.83 38.41
CA ALA A 526 -18.50 12.03 37.63
C ALA A 526 -19.21 10.69 37.40
N ASP A 527 -20.33 10.55 38.10
CA ASP A 527 -21.14 9.35 38.29
C ASP A 527 -21.60 8.67 36.99
N LEU A 528 -21.44 7.35 36.99
CA LEU A 528 -22.06 6.39 36.07
C LEU A 528 -23.37 5.91 36.71
N ASP A 529 -24.52 6.38 36.23
CA ASP A 529 -25.80 5.67 36.33
C ASP A 529 -26.89 6.43 35.55
N ASP A 530 -27.14 6.02 34.30
CA ASP A 530 -28.51 5.90 33.74
C ASP A 530 -28.48 5.36 32.30
N VAL A 531 -28.73 4.05 32.12
CA VAL A 531 -29.10 3.47 30.82
C VAL A 531 -30.26 2.49 31.04
N PRO A 532 -31.49 2.77 30.55
CA PRO A 532 -32.58 1.82 30.68
C PRO A 532 -32.59 0.77 29.56
N GLY A 533 -32.56 -0.50 29.95
CA GLY A 533 -33.37 -1.57 29.32
C GLY A 533 -32.77 -2.34 28.15
N MET A 534 -31.92 -3.32 28.42
CA MET A 534 -31.71 -4.47 27.51
C MET A 534 -32.83 -5.49 27.68
N GLN A 535 -33.55 -5.81 26.61
CA GLN A 535 -34.31 -7.06 26.49
C GLN A 535 -33.37 -8.17 26.00
N GLU A 536 -33.56 -9.37 26.55
CA GLU A 536 -32.77 -10.59 26.33
C GLU A 536 -32.58 -10.93 24.83
N PRO A 537 -31.38 -11.41 24.42
CA PRO A 537 -31.17 -11.86 23.06
C PRO A 537 -31.79 -13.24 22.81
N ALA A 538 -32.62 -13.30 21.78
CA ALA A 538 -33.03 -14.54 21.13
C ALA A 538 -31.80 -15.30 20.58
N SER A 539 -31.92 -16.63 20.57
CA SER A 539 -30.88 -17.61 20.26
C SER A 539 -30.08 -17.32 18.98
N ALA A 540 -28.76 -17.52 19.06
CA ALA A 540 -27.76 -17.27 18.03
C ALA A 540 -28.03 -18.01 16.69
N PRO A 541 -27.80 -17.37 15.52
CA PRO A 541 -27.75 -18.07 14.24
C PRO A 541 -26.30 -18.48 13.87
N SER A 542 -26.17 -19.76 13.52
CA SER A 542 -24.95 -20.47 13.11
C SER A 542 -24.30 -19.89 11.84
N PHE A 543 -23.00 -19.56 11.94
CA PHE A 543 -22.09 -19.46 10.80
C PHE A 543 -21.47 -20.84 10.52
N SER A 544 -22.12 -21.64 9.68
CA SER A 544 -21.52 -22.85 9.11
C SER A 544 -21.82 -22.90 7.62
N PRO A 545 -20.81 -23.15 6.76
CA PRO A 545 -21.01 -23.48 5.36
C PRO A 545 -21.49 -24.94 5.24
N HIS A 546 -22.35 -25.21 4.26
CA HIS A 546 -22.49 -26.55 3.69
C HIS A 546 -21.37 -26.81 2.69
#